data_AF-A0A436FS61-F1
#
_entry.id   AF-A0A436FS61-F1
#
_cell.length_a   1.000
_cell.length_b   1.000
_cell.length_c   1.000
_cell.angle_alpha   90.00
_cell.angle_beta   90.00
_cell.angle_gamma   90.00
#
_symmetry.space_group_name_H-M   'P 1'
#
loop_
_entity.id
_entity.type
_entity.pdbx_description
1 polymer ?
#
loop_
_entity_poly.entity_id
_entity_poly.type
_entity_poly.pdbx_seq_one_letter_code
_entity_poly.pdbx_strand_id
1 'polypeptide(L)' 'VKVGGVLTGEHGVGVEKRDLMPEMFTQIDLDQQMRVKCAFDPNHLLNPGKVFPQLRRCAELGRMHISGGKLPFPDIPRF' A
#
# COMPACT_ATOMS: atom_id res chain seq x y z
N VAL A 1 -4.23 -14.98 7.87
CA VAL A 1 -5.18 -15.87 7.14
C VAL A 1 -4.84 -17.35 7.25
N LYS A 2 -3.55 -17.72 7.39
CA LYS A 2 -3.06 -19.12 7.47
C LYS A 2 -3.73 -20.05 8.52
N VAL A 3 -4.48 -19.49 9.46
CA VAL A 3 -5.26 -20.23 10.48
C VAL A 3 -6.77 -19.88 10.45
N GLY A 4 -7.28 -19.39 9.32
CA GLY A 4 -8.71 -19.15 9.09
C GLY A 4 -9.24 -17.75 9.46
N GLY A 5 -8.39 -16.84 9.96
CA GLY A 5 -8.78 -15.46 10.28
C GLY A 5 -8.78 -14.49 9.08
N VAL A 6 -9.49 -13.37 9.21
CA VAL A 6 -9.58 -12.30 8.19
C VAL A 6 -8.68 -11.11 8.53
N LEU A 7 -8.28 -10.32 7.52
CA LEU A 7 -7.41 -9.15 7.69
C LEU A 7 -8.06 -8.02 8.50
N THR A 8 -9.38 -7.86 8.38
CA THR A 8 -10.18 -6.91 9.14
C THR A 8 -11.59 -7.49 9.31
N GLY A 9 -12.15 -7.37 10.52
CA GLY A 9 -13.56 -7.69 10.78
C GLY A 9 -14.48 -6.57 10.29
N GLU A 10 -14.40 -5.40 10.92
CA GLU A 10 -15.32 -4.28 10.67
C GLU A 10 -14.65 -2.95 10.26
N HIS A 11 -13.43 -2.69 10.72
CA HIS A 11 -12.80 -1.37 10.56
C HIS A 11 -12.26 -1.05 9.16
N GLY A 12 -12.03 -2.09 8.35
CA GLY A 12 -11.50 -1.96 6.99
C GLY A 12 -9.97 -1.87 6.93
N VAL A 13 -9.49 -1.65 5.70
CA VAL A 13 -8.07 -1.71 5.35
C VAL A 13 -7.38 -0.34 5.51
N GLY A 14 -7.98 0.71 4.96
CA GLY A 14 -7.44 2.07 5.02
C GLY A 14 -6.02 2.18 4.45
N VAL A 15 -5.18 3.02 5.06
CA VAL A 15 -3.73 3.06 4.78
C VAL A 15 -3.00 1.98 5.57
N GLU A 16 -3.40 1.80 6.83
CA GLU A 16 -2.66 1.05 7.84
C GLU A 16 -2.50 -0.44 7.49
N LYS A 17 -3.52 -1.08 6.90
CA LYS A 17 -3.51 -2.51 6.57
C LYS A 17 -3.35 -2.79 5.07
N ARG A 18 -3.17 -1.75 4.26
CA ARG A 18 -3.09 -1.82 2.79
C ARG A 18 -2.02 -2.78 2.30
N ASP A 19 -0.85 -2.72 2.90
CA ASP A 19 0.31 -3.51 2.46
C ASP A 19 0.19 -4.98 2.90
N LEU A 20 -0.80 -5.33 3.73
CA LEU A 20 -1.15 -6.69 4.13
C LEU A 20 -2.23 -7.31 3.23
N MET A 21 -2.79 -6.58 2.26
CA MET A 21 -3.79 -7.12 1.33
C MET A 21 -3.35 -8.41 0.60
N PRO A 22 -2.07 -8.57 0.19
CA PRO A 22 -1.61 -9.82 -0.43
C PRO A 22 -1.64 -11.04 0.49
N GLU A 23 -1.75 -10.85 1.82
CA GLU A 23 -1.92 -11.96 2.76
C GLU A 23 -3.35 -12.53 2.73
N MET A 24 -4.32 -11.76 2.22
CA MET A 24 -5.74 -12.13 2.17
C MET A 24 -6.24 -12.41 0.75
N PHE A 25 -5.72 -11.68 -0.24
CA PHE A 25 -6.19 -11.74 -1.61
C PHE A 25 -5.05 -12.14 -2.54
N THR A 26 -5.37 -12.95 -3.54
CA THR A 26 -4.41 -13.30 -4.59
C THR A 26 -4.16 -12.10 -5.49
N GLN A 27 -3.09 -12.14 -6.30
CA GLN A 27 -2.84 -11.10 -7.30
C GLN A 27 -4.01 -10.94 -8.28
N ILE A 28 -4.66 -12.05 -8.65
CA ILE A 28 -5.83 -12.03 -9.55
C ILE A 28 -6.98 -11.26 -8.90
N ASP A 29 -7.26 -11.51 -7.62
CA ASP A 29 -8.33 -10.81 -6.90
C ASP A 29 -8.04 -9.30 -6.81
N LEU A 30 -6.79 -8.93 -6.50
CA LEU A 30 -6.36 -7.54 -6.42
C LEU A 30 -6.46 -6.82 -7.76
N ASP A 31 -6.08 -7.49 -8.86
CA ASP A 31 -6.20 -6.94 -10.21
C ASP A 31 -7.67 -6.69 -10.58
N GLN A 32 -8.58 -7.60 -10.22
CA GLN A 32 -10.01 -7.41 -10.46
C GLN A 32 -10.58 -6.25 -9.63
N GLN A 33 -10.22 -6.16 -8.35
CA GLN A 33 -10.63 -5.04 -7.50
C GLN A 33 -10.11 -3.70 -8.03
N MET A 34 -8.87 -3.66 -8.54
CA MET A 34 -8.29 -2.47 -9.16
C MET A 34 -9.00 -2.10 -10.46
N ARG A 35 -9.42 -3.07 -11.29
CA ARG A 35 -10.20 -2.80 -12.50
C ARG A 35 -11.52 -2.09 -12.16
N VAL A 36 -12.22 -2.54 -11.12
CA VAL A 36 -13.43 -1.86 -10.64
C VAL A 36 -13.10 -0.44 -10.19
N LYS A 37 -12.02 -0.25 -9.42
CA LYS A 37 -11.56 1.07 -8.99
C LYS A 37 -11.27 2.01 -10.17
N CYS A 38 -10.60 1.52 -11.21
CA CYS A 38 -10.28 2.31 -12.41
C CYS A 38 -11.52 2.64 -13.26
N ALA A 39 -12.54 1.77 -13.26
CA ALA A 39 -13.79 2.04 -13.97
C ALA A 39 -14.56 3.23 -13.39
N PHE A 40 -14.49 3.44 -12.07
CA PHE A 40 -15.22 4.53 -11.39
C PHE A 40 -14.34 5.73 -11.00
N ASP A 41 -13.01 5.59 -11.00
CA ASP A 41 -12.08 6.67 -10.70
C ASP A 41 -10.80 6.52 -11.55
N PRO A 42 -10.90 6.80 -12.86
CA PRO A 42 -9.80 6.62 -13.82
C PRO A 42 -8.60 7.54 -13.55
N ASN A 43 -8.83 8.66 -12.85
CA ASN A 43 -7.79 9.61 -12.49
C ASN A 43 -7.22 9.38 -11.07
N HIS A 44 -7.68 8.33 -10.37
CA HIS A 44 -7.22 7.96 -9.03
C HIS A 44 -7.34 9.10 -7.97
N LEU A 45 -8.41 9.90 -8.03
CA LEU A 45 -8.64 11.03 -7.13
C LEU A 45 -9.32 10.62 -5.80
N LEU A 46 -10.05 9.50 -5.80
CA LEU A 46 -10.80 9.04 -4.64
C LEU A 46 -9.88 8.24 -3.70
N ASN A 47 -9.53 8.88 -2.58
CA ASN A 47 -8.72 8.30 -1.51
C ASN A 47 -7.37 7.70 -1.98
N PRO A 48 -6.49 8.52 -2.60
CA PRO A 48 -5.21 8.04 -3.10
C PRO A 48 -4.38 7.40 -1.99
N GLY A 49 -3.86 6.21 -2.27
CA GLY A 49 -3.00 5.46 -1.35
C GLY A 49 -3.70 4.72 -0.22
N LYS A 50 -5.03 4.59 -0.25
CA LYS A 50 -5.76 3.66 0.63
C LYS A 50 -6.08 2.35 -0.09
N VAL A 51 -6.31 1.29 0.68
CA VAL A 51 -6.83 -0.03 0.28
C VAL A 51 -5.89 -0.88 -0.57
N PHE A 52 -5.39 -0.40 -1.71
CA PHE A 52 -4.57 -1.20 -2.61
C PHE A 52 -3.07 -1.04 -2.38
N PRO A 53 -2.27 -2.13 -2.36
CA PRO A 53 -0.82 -2.06 -2.20
C PRO A 53 -0.22 -1.05 -3.17
N GLN A 54 0.63 -0.16 -2.65
CA GLN A 54 1.47 0.69 -3.49
C GLN A 54 2.82 0.01 -3.63
N LEU A 55 3.38 0.01 -4.84
CA LEU A 55 4.73 -0.50 -5.11
C LEU A 55 5.84 0.28 -4.39
N ARG A 56 5.52 1.26 -3.52
CA ARG A 56 6.46 2.30 -3.11
C ARG A 56 6.38 2.58 -1.62
N ARG A 57 7.36 2.09 -0.85
CA ARG A 57 7.55 2.50 0.55
C ARG A 57 8.02 3.96 0.60
N CYS A 58 7.90 4.62 1.76
CA CYS A 58 8.12 6.07 1.94
C CYS A 58 9.40 6.67 1.32
N ALA A 59 10.46 5.88 1.10
CA ALA A 59 11.67 6.31 0.40
C ALA A 59 11.43 6.63 -1.09
N GLU A 60 10.51 5.92 -1.75
CA GLU A 60 10.24 6.01 -3.19
C GLU A 60 9.12 7.00 -3.56
N LEU A 61 8.36 7.47 -2.57
CA LEU A 61 7.36 8.52 -2.74
C LEU A 61 7.98 9.94 -2.71
N GLY A 62 9.31 10.05 -2.82
CA GLY A 62 10.02 11.33 -2.82
C GLY A 62 9.91 12.14 -1.52
N ARG A 63 9.29 11.57 -0.47
CA ARG A 63 9.21 12.19 0.85
C ARG A 63 10.46 11.95 1.70
N MET A 64 11.46 11.27 1.14
CA MET A 64 12.79 11.24 1.74
C MET A 64 13.46 12.60 1.52
N HIS A 65 13.44 13.42 2.56
CA HIS A 65 14.13 14.71 2.54
C HIS A 65 15.64 14.47 2.72
N ILE A 66 16.41 14.59 1.63
CA ILE A 66 17.87 14.57 1.65
C ILE A 66 18.33 16.04 1.67
N SER A 67 18.87 16.50 2.79
CA SER A 67 19.49 17.82 2.90
C SER A 67 21.00 17.71 2.67
N GLY A 68 21.54 18.48 1.73
CA GLY A 68 22.98 18.54 1.47
C GLY A 68 23.62 17.20 1.06
N GLY A 69 22.87 16.31 0.41
CA GLY A 69 23.37 15.01 -0.07
C GLY A 69 23.60 13.96 1.04
N LYS A 70 23.25 14.24 2.29
CA LYS A 70 23.40 13.31 3.41
C LYS A 70 22.10 12.57 3.68
N LEU A 71 22.13 11.23 3.61
CA LEU A 71 20.99 10.43 4.07
C LEU A 71 20.97 10.43 5.61
N PRO A 72 19.84 10.74 6.26
CA PRO A 72 19.70 10.58 7.70
C PRO A 72 19.75 9.09 8.06
N PHE A 73 20.57 8.76 9.05
CA PHE A 73 20.79 7.41 9.57
C PHE A 73 21.20 6.40 8.48
N PRO A 74 22.39 6.57 7.88
CA PRO A 74 22.84 5.72 6.78
C PRO A 74 23.01 4.25 7.18
N ASP A 75 23.26 3.99 8.46
CA ASP A 75 23.55 2.64 8.98
C ASP A 75 22.29 1.83 9.28
N ILE A 76 21.10 2.42 9.20
CA ILE A 76 19.84 1.70 9.40
C ILE A 76 19.50 0.96 8.10
N PRO A 77 19.45 -0.39 8.10
CA PRO A 77 19.06 -1.15 6.93
C PRO A 77 17.66 -0.72 6.49
N ARG A 78 17.53 -0.35 5.22
CA ARG A 78 16.23 -0.12 4.59
C ARG A 78 16.08 -1.20 3.53
N PHE A 79 15.05 -2.02 3.75
CA PHE A 79 14.72 -3.25 3.03
C PHE A 79 15.66 -4.42 3.31
#